data_AF-A0A0U2YN31-F1
#
_entry.id   AF-A0A0U2YN31-F1
#
_cell.length_a   1.000
_cell.length_b   1.000
_cell.length_c   1.000
_cell.angle_alpha   90.00
_cell.angle_beta   90.00
_cell.angle_gamma   90.00
#
_symmetry.space_group_name_H-M   'P 1'
#
loop_
_entity.id
_entity.type
_entity.pdbx_description
1 polymer ?
#
loop_
_entity_poly.entity_id
_entity_poly.type
_entity_poly.pdbx_seq_one_letter_code
_entity_poly.pdbx_strand_id
1 'polypeptide(L)'
;VQVALHPLLGLAPGIVAVWLIATRRWNIDKSALAGLAISAIGLLLGMAILVVGATTPYRRMVLAHVAISALGATLLTVHFWRDAFRLASTGRIWIVRAGVAVAIIAAVGAAIAHTGREARWRAAYRIENPATPPETMEKEGAGQDSPFFPSSANTNVNGIIPANFFMTSASCARCHKDIYDQWNASAHHFSSFNNQWYRKSIEYMQDVVGTKRP
;
A
#
# COMPACT_ATOMS: atom_id res chain seq x y z
N VAL A 1 1.76 0.61 -7.39
CA VAL A 1 1.98 -0.14 -8.66
C VAL A 1 3.09 -1.14 -8.42
N GLN A 2 2.77 -2.42 -8.19
CA GLN A 2 3.75 -3.53 -8.12
C GLN A 2 3.12 -4.94 -7.99
N VAL A 3 1.78 -5.07 -8.02
CA VAL A 3 1.10 -6.37 -7.81
C VAL A 3 1.41 -7.38 -8.92
N ALA A 4 1.59 -6.94 -10.17
CA ALA A 4 1.87 -7.82 -11.31
C ALA A 4 3.35 -8.20 -11.45
N LEU A 5 4.28 -7.39 -10.93
CA LEU A 5 5.72 -7.61 -11.12
C LEU A 5 6.24 -8.75 -10.23
N HIS A 6 5.75 -8.85 -8.99
CA HIS A 6 6.18 -9.88 -8.05
C HIS A 6 5.91 -11.31 -8.54
N PRO A 7 4.71 -11.65 -9.08
CA PRO A 7 4.45 -12.97 -9.66
C PRO A 7 5.36 -13.31 -10.84
N LEU A 8 5.63 -12.34 -11.72
CA LEU A 8 6.55 -12.54 -12.86
C LEU A 8 7.99 -12.81 -12.40
N LEU A 9 8.46 -12.04 -11.40
CA LEU A 9 9.76 -12.24 -10.78
C LEU A 9 9.86 -13.56 -9.99
N GLY A 10 8.74 -14.10 -9.52
CA GLY A 10 8.68 -15.43 -8.88
C GLY A 10 8.71 -16.59 -9.88
N LEU A 11 8.05 -16.43 -11.04
CA LEU A 11 7.98 -17.47 -12.08
C LEU A 11 9.29 -17.62 -12.86
N ALA A 12 9.98 -16.53 -13.16
CA ALA A 12 11.21 -16.55 -13.97
C ALA A 12 12.33 -17.44 -13.38
N PRO A 13 12.67 -17.36 -12.07
CA PRO A 13 13.63 -18.27 -11.44
C PRO A 13 13.19 -19.74 -11.50
N GLY A 14 11.89 -20.01 -11.38
CA GLY A 14 11.33 -21.36 -11.51
C GLY A 14 11.56 -21.94 -12.90
N ILE A 15 11.32 -21.15 -13.95
CA ILE A 15 11.56 -21.55 -15.34
C ILE A 15 13.05 -21.82 -15.58
N VAL A 16 13.93 -20.94 -15.07
CA VAL A 16 15.39 -21.11 -15.19
C VAL A 16 15.85 -22.38 -14.46
N ALA A 17 15.33 -22.65 -13.27
CA ALA A 17 15.63 -23.87 -12.52
C ALA A 17 15.23 -25.12 -13.31
N VAL A 18 14.02 -25.15 -13.86
CA VAL A 18 13.54 -26.27 -14.70
C VAL A 18 14.45 -26.47 -15.92
N TRP A 19 14.82 -25.39 -16.62
CA TRP A 19 15.71 -25.46 -17.78
C TRP A 19 17.11 -25.98 -17.44
N LEU A 20 17.71 -25.53 -16.33
CA LEU A 20 19.02 -25.99 -15.87
C LEU A 20 19.01 -27.49 -15.50
N ILE A 21 17.91 -27.96 -14.90
CA ILE A 21 17.72 -29.37 -14.56
C ILE A 21 17.53 -30.20 -15.84
N ALA A 22 16.64 -29.76 -16.74
CA ALA A 22 16.35 -30.45 -18.00
C ALA A 22 17.58 -30.57 -18.91
N THR A 23 18.45 -29.56 -18.90
CA THR A 23 19.71 -29.55 -19.68
C THR A 23 20.86 -30.28 -18.97
N ARG A 24 20.64 -30.88 -17.79
CA ARG A 24 21.66 -31.53 -16.95
C ARG A 24 22.87 -30.64 -16.66
N ARG A 25 22.65 -29.32 -16.61
CA ARG A 25 23.71 -28.31 -16.35
C ARG A 25 23.87 -27.99 -14.87
N TRP A 26 23.03 -28.57 -14.01
CA TRP A 26 23.04 -28.34 -12.57
C TRP A 26 23.24 -29.65 -11.81
N ASN A 27 24.27 -29.69 -10.97
CA ASN A 27 24.51 -30.80 -10.05
C ASN A 27 23.67 -30.62 -8.77
N ILE A 28 22.61 -31.41 -8.63
CA ILE A 28 21.64 -31.28 -7.53
C ILE A 28 22.06 -32.21 -6.39
N ASP A 29 22.51 -31.63 -5.28
CA ASP A 29 22.69 -32.37 -4.03
C ASP A 29 21.40 -32.42 -3.19
N LYS A 30 21.42 -33.14 -2.06
CA LYS A 30 20.25 -33.25 -1.17
C LYS A 30 19.75 -31.89 -0.66
N SER A 31 20.65 -30.91 -0.50
CA SER A 31 20.29 -29.57 -0.01
C SER A 31 19.61 -28.72 -1.10
N ALA A 32 20.09 -28.81 -2.34
CA ALA A 32 19.47 -28.21 -3.51
C ALA A 32 18.08 -28.79 -3.76
N LEU A 33 17.94 -30.12 -3.66
CA LEU A 33 16.66 -30.79 -3.83
C LEU A 33 15.64 -30.34 -2.78
N ALA A 34 16.05 -30.25 -1.51
CA ALA A 34 15.20 -29.73 -0.44
C ALA A 34 14.80 -28.26 -0.69
N GLY A 35 15.76 -27.42 -1.10
CA GLY A 35 15.50 -26.02 -1.45
C GLY A 35 14.49 -25.89 -2.59
N LEU A 36 14.65 -26.65 -3.68
CA LEU A 36 13.74 -26.68 -4.82
C LEU A 36 12.33 -27.14 -4.42
N ALA A 37 12.23 -28.22 -3.63
CA ALA A 37 10.93 -28.74 -3.18
C ALA A 37 10.20 -27.71 -2.31
N ILE A 38 10.89 -27.07 -1.37
CA ILE A 38 10.31 -26.03 -0.51
C ILE A 38 9.91 -24.80 -1.35
N SER A 39 10.76 -24.34 -2.27
CA SER A 39 10.42 -23.26 -3.19
C SER A 39 9.22 -23.58 -4.09
N ALA A 40 9.05 -24.84 -4.51
CA ALA A 40 7.88 -25.26 -5.27
C ALA A 40 6.59 -25.17 -4.43
N ILE A 41 6.62 -25.57 -3.16
CA ILE A 41 5.48 -25.36 -2.23
C ILE A 41 5.18 -23.86 -2.11
N GLY A 42 6.21 -23.03 -1.95
CA GLY A 42 6.07 -21.58 -1.93
C GLY A 42 5.40 -21.04 -3.19
N LEU A 43 5.82 -21.51 -4.38
CA LEU A 43 5.23 -21.12 -5.66
C LEU A 43 3.75 -21.53 -5.76
N LEU A 44 3.40 -22.75 -5.35
CA LEU A 44 2.00 -23.22 -5.35
C LEU A 44 1.12 -22.37 -4.43
N LEU A 45 1.60 -22.03 -3.23
CA LEU A 45 0.89 -21.10 -2.34
C LEU A 45 0.76 -19.72 -2.98
N GLY A 46 1.80 -19.24 -3.67
CA GLY A 46 1.78 -17.97 -4.40
C GLY A 46 0.74 -17.96 -5.53
N MET A 47 0.66 -19.04 -6.31
CA MET A 47 -0.37 -19.21 -7.34
C MET A 47 -1.77 -19.21 -6.75
N ALA A 48 -1.99 -19.91 -5.64
CA ALA A 48 -3.29 -19.91 -5.00
C ALA A 48 -3.65 -18.52 -4.40
N ILE A 49 -2.68 -17.75 -3.90
CA ILE A 49 -2.87 -16.35 -3.49
C ILE A 49 -3.29 -15.46 -4.67
N LEU A 50 -2.81 -15.71 -5.89
CA LEU A 50 -3.27 -14.97 -7.07
C LEU A 50 -4.77 -15.17 -7.35
N VAL A 51 -5.31 -16.34 -6.99
CA VAL A 51 -6.73 -16.66 -7.18
C VAL A 51 -7.59 -16.10 -6.05
N VAL A 52 -7.19 -16.30 -4.79
CA VAL A 52 -8.02 -15.90 -3.62
C VAL A 52 -7.79 -14.45 -3.16
N GLY A 53 -6.69 -13.84 -3.62
CA GLY A 53 -6.27 -12.50 -3.24
C GLY A 53 -5.51 -12.45 -1.90
N ALA A 54 -4.61 -11.47 -1.77
CA ALA A 54 -3.88 -11.17 -0.53
C ALA A 54 -4.75 -10.36 0.45
N THR A 55 -5.89 -10.92 0.85
CA THR A 55 -6.87 -10.28 1.75
C THR A 55 -6.70 -10.72 3.20
N THR A 56 -7.34 -10.00 4.13
CA THR A 56 -7.28 -10.25 5.57
C THR A 56 -7.65 -11.69 5.98
N PRO A 57 -8.72 -12.31 5.43
CA PRO A 57 -9.06 -13.71 5.72
C PRO A 57 -7.96 -14.71 5.38
N TYR A 58 -7.23 -14.49 4.27
CA TYR A 58 -6.16 -15.38 3.81
C TYR A 58 -4.77 -14.99 4.32
N ARG A 59 -4.68 -14.12 5.34
CA ARG A 59 -3.39 -13.65 5.88
C ARG A 59 -2.44 -14.78 6.27
N ARG A 60 -2.96 -15.86 6.86
CA ARG A 60 -2.13 -17.03 7.24
C ARG A 60 -1.47 -17.69 6.02
N MET A 61 -2.18 -17.75 4.90
CA MET A 61 -1.68 -18.30 3.65
C MET A 61 -0.57 -17.42 3.05
N VAL A 62 -0.76 -16.10 3.07
CA VAL A 62 0.28 -15.14 2.64
C VAL A 62 1.54 -15.27 3.51
N LEU A 63 1.39 -15.36 4.83
CA LEU A 63 2.52 -15.57 5.74
C LEU A 63 3.23 -16.90 5.49
N ALA A 64 2.47 -17.97 5.23
CA ALA A 64 3.04 -19.27 4.88
C ALA A 64 3.82 -19.21 3.55
N HIS A 65 3.27 -18.56 2.52
CA HIS A 65 3.97 -18.33 1.25
C HIS A 65 5.31 -17.61 1.46
N VAL A 66 5.32 -16.53 2.26
CA VAL A 66 6.55 -15.77 2.55
C VAL A 66 7.56 -16.63 3.30
N ALA A 67 7.16 -17.32 4.37
CA ALA A 67 8.07 -18.12 5.19
C ALA A 67 8.67 -19.28 4.40
N ILE A 68 7.85 -20.02 3.64
CA ILE A 68 8.28 -21.16 2.82
C ILE A 68 9.19 -20.68 1.69
N SER A 69 8.84 -19.60 0.99
CA SER A 69 9.66 -19.06 -0.10
C SER A 69 11.02 -18.56 0.40
N ALA A 70 11.05 -17.90 1.56
CA ALA A 70 12.30 -17.44 2.19
C ALA A 70 13.19 -18.61 2.63
N LEU A 71 12.61 -19.68 3.19
CA LEU A 71 13.34 -20.89 3.55
C LEU A 71 13.95 -21.58 2.32
N GLY A 72 13.15 -21.78 1.26
CA GLY A 72 13.62 -22.37 0.00
C GLY A 72 14.75 -21.55 -0.63
N ALA A 73 14.58 -20.23 -0.71
CA ALA A 73 15.60 -19.31 -1.23
C ALA A 73 16.90 -19.36 -0.39
N THR A 74 16.79 -19.47 0.94
CA THR A 74 17.96 -19.58 1.83
C THR A 74 18.73 -20.87 1.56
N LEU A 75 18.05 -22.02 1.46
CA LEU A 75 18.70 -23.30 1.18
C LEU A 75 19.37 -23.33 -0.20
N LEU A 76 18.70 -22.78 -1.21
CA LEU A 76 19.28 -22.65 -2.55
C LEU A 76 20.50 -21.71 -2.54
N THR A 77 20.43 -20.58 -1.83
CA THR A 77 21.57 -19.66 -1.67
C THR A 77 22.75 -20.36 -1.00
N VAL A 78 22.51 -21.14 0.06
CA VAL A 78 23.55 -21.92 0.74
C VAL A 78 24.14 -22.99 -0.17
N HIS A 79 23.33 -23.67 -0.98
CA HIS A 79 23.82 -24.64 -1.96
C HIS A 79 24.68 -23.94 -3.03
N PHE A 80 24.21 -22.87 -3.65
CA PHE A 80 24.98 -22.10 -4.63
C PHE A 80 26.27 -21.54 -4.02
N TRP A 81 26.21 -21.09 -2.77
CA TRP A 81 27.39 -20.64 -2.03
C TRP A 81 28.41 -21.78 -1.92
N ARG A 82 27.99 -22.99 -1.55
CA ARG A 82 28.85 -24.18 -1.45
C ARG A 82 29.39 -24.68 -2.79
N ASP A 83 28.56 -24.71 -3.82
CA ASP A 83 28.93 -25.24 -5.13
C ASP A 83 29.84 -24.26 -5.91
N ALA A 84 29.66 -22.96 -5.71
CA ALA A 84 30.59 -21.93 -6.21
C ALA A 84 32.03 -22.13 -5.68
N PHE A 85 32.23 -22.74 -4.51
CA PHE A 85 33.56 -23.07 -4.00
C PHE A 85 34.22 -24.25 -4.71
N ARG A 86 33.48 -25.08 -5.45
CA ARG A 86 34.01 -26.30 -6.09
C ARG A 86 34.56 -26.06 -7.49
N LEU A 87 34.04 -25.06 -8.21
CA LEU A 87 34.18 -24.94 -9.67
C LEU A 87 34.90 -23.67 -10.17
N ALA A 88 35.17 -22.69 -9.30
CA ALA A 88 35.69 -21.39 -9.74
C ALA A 88 37.16 -21.16 -9.35
N SER A 89 37.93 -20.52 -10.25
CA SER A 89 39.27 -20.01 -9.94
C SER A 89 39.20 -18.96 -8.84
N THR A 90 40.28 -18.81 -8.06
CA THR A 90 40.34 -18.00 -6.84
C THR A 90 39.75 -16.59 -7.00
N GLY A 91 39.99 -15.92 -8.14
CA GLY A 91 39.44 -14.59 -8.41
C GLY A 91 37.93 -14.55 -8.71
N ARG A 92 37.39 -15.56 -9.42
CA ARG A 92 35.96 -15.60 -9.81
C ARG A 92 35.05 -15.91 -8.61
N ILE A 93 35.55 -16.67 -7.63
CA ILE A 93 34.85 -16.93 -6.36
C ILE A 93 34.57 -15.63 -5.60
N TRP A 94 35.56 -14.74 -5.49
CA TRP A 94 35.42 -13.49 -4.73
C TRP A 94 34.38 -12.54 -5.35
N ILE A 95 34.33 -12.45 -6.68
CA ILE A 95 33.33 -11.63 -7.39
C ILE A 95 31.91 -12.14 -7.10
N VAL A 96 31.69 -13.45 -7.19
CA VAL A 96 30.37 -14.06 -6.91
C VAL A 96 29.98 -13.85 -5.44
N ARG A 97 30.91 -14.04 -4.50
CA ARG A 97 30.65 -13.84 -3.06
C ARG A 97 30.33 -12.39 -2.73
N ALA A 98 31.09 -11.45 -3.28
CA ALA A 98 30.83 -10.02 -3.13
C ALA A 98 29.45 -9.67 -3.72
N GLY A 99 29.12 -10.19 -4.89
CA GLY A 99 27.80 -9.99 -5.53
C GLY A 99 26.64 -10.50 -4.68
N VAL A 100 26.71 -11.74 -4.17
CA VAL A 100 25.67 -12.30 -3.28
C VAL A 100 25.56 -11.53 -1.97
N ALA A 101 26.69 -11.18 -1.35
CA ALA A 101 26.70 -10.40 -0.11
C ALA A 101 26.08 -9.01 -0.32
N VAL A 102 26.45 -8.31 -1.40
CA VAL A 102 25.87 -7.01 -1.78
C VAL A 102 24.37 -7.14 -2.05
N ALA A 103 23.92 -8.20 -2.73
CA ALA A 103 22.50 -8.43 -2.99
C ALA A 103 21.70 -8.65 -1.69
N ILE A 104 22.23 -9.42 -0.74
CA ILE A 104 21.61 -9.63 0.57
C ILE A 104 21.55 -8.30 1.34
N ILE A 105 22.66 -7.56 1.40
CA ILE A 105 22.73 -6.26 2.09
C ILE A 105 21.74 -5.28 1.46
N ALA A 106 21.66 -5.21 0.14
CA ALA A 106 20.72 -4.35 -0.57
C ALA A 106 19.26 -4.74 -0.30
N ALA A 107 18.93 -6.04 -0.31
CA ALA A 107 17.58 -6.52 -0.01
C ALA A 107 17.17 -6.20 1.44
N VAL A 108 18.04 -6.46 2.41
CA VAL A 108 17.81 -6.14 3.83
C VAL A 108 17.70 -4.63 4.04
N GLY A 109 18.61 -3.85 3.44
CA GLY A 109 18.59 -2.39 3.51
C GLY A 109 17.32 -1.80 2.91
N ALA A 110 16.86 -2.32 1.77
CA ALA A 110 15.60 -1.92 1.16
C ALA A 110 14.38 -2.25 2.04
N ALA A 111 14.37 -3.44 2.66
CA ALA A 111 13.32 -3.84 3.59
C ALA A 111 13.27 -2.91 4.81
N ILE A 112 14.41 -2.59 5.42
CA ILE A 112 14.52 -1.66 6.56
C ILE A 112 14.09 -0.24 6.15
N ALA A 113 14.54 0.25 4.99
CA ALA A 113 14.15 1.57 4.50
C ALA A 113 12.64 1.65 4.25
N HIS A 114 12.05 0.60 3.68
CA HIS A 114 10.62 0.52 3.44
C HIS A 114 9.82 0.51 4.75
N THR A 115 10.17 -0.35 5.71
CA THR A 115 9.47 -0.43 7.00
C THR A 115 9.63 0.87 7.81
N GLY A 116 10.82 1.49 7.78
CA GLY A 116 11.06 2.78 8.40
C GLY A 116 10.23 3.91 7.77
N ARG A 117 10.09 3.91 6.43
CA ARG A 117 9.21 4.86 5.73
C ARG A 117 7.74 4.64 6.09
N GLU A 118 7.26 3.40 6.11
CA GLU A 118 5.88 3.10 6.52
C GLU A 118 5.61 3.50 7.97
N ALA A 119 6.53 3.19 8.89
CA ALA A 119 6.38 3.56 10.30
C ALA A 119 6.30 5.09 10.47
N ARG A 120 7.18 5.84 9.79
CA ARG A 120 7.14 7.31 9.78
C ARG A 120 5.84 7.84 9.19
N TRP A 121 5.37 7.28 8.07
CA TRP A 121 4.11 7.67 7.46
C TRP A 121 2.93 7.42 8.39
N ARG A 122 2.84 6.23 9.00
CA ARG A 122 1.76 5.90 9.94
C ARG A 122 1.79 6.78 11.19
N ALA A 123 2.99 7.14 11.68
CA ALA A 123 3.14 8.05 12.81
C ALA A 123 2.71 9.49 12.46
N ALA A 124 3.05 9.98 11.27
CA ALA A 124 2.72 11.35 10.83
C ALA A 124 1.21 11.62 10.69
N TYR A 125 0.42 10.57 10.41
CA TYR A 125 -1.03 10.67 10.20
C TYR A 125 -1.82 9.84 11.22
N ARG A 126 -1.26 9.62 12.41
CA ARG A 126 -1.96 8.88 13.47
C ARG A 126 -3.06 9.76 14.06
N ILE A 127 -4.31 9.33 13.91
CA ILE A 127 -5.45 9.93 14.61
C ILE A 127 -5.47 9.33 16.01
N GLU A 128 -5.22 10.16 17.02
CA GLU A 128 -5.34 9.78 18.43
C GLU A 128 -6.61 10.38 19.00
N ASN A 129 -7.59 9.51 19.27
CA ASN A 129 -8.81 9.92 19.94
C ASN A 129 -8.60 9.94 21.46
N PRO A 130 -9.18 10.90 22.19
CA PRO A 130 -9.20 10.88 23.66
C PRO A 130 -9.79 9.56 24.19
N ALA A 131 -9.30 9.09 25.34
CA ALA A 131 -9.79 7.85 25.96
C ALA A 131 -11.23 7.96 26.50
N THR A 132 -11.67 9.18 26.78
CA THR A 132 -13.00 9.49 27.32
C THR A 132 -13.72 10.44 26.36
N PRO A 133 -15.06 10.28 26.20
CA PRO A 133 -15.84 11.25 25.44
C PRO A 133 -15.79 12.63 26.11
N PRO A 134 -16.06 13.71 25.36
CA PRO A 134 -16.18 15.03 25.94
C PRO A 134 -17.38 15.10 26.91
N GLU A 135 -17.21 15.87 27.99
CA GLU A 135 -18.24 16.04 29.03
C GLU A 135 -19.41 16.91 28.56
N THR A 136 -19.19 17.76 27.55
CA THR A 136 -20.20 18.66 26.97
C THR A 136 -20.03 18.73 25.45
N MET A 137 -21.10 19.13 24.75
CA MET A 137 -21.08 19.23 23.28
C MET A 137 -20.07 20.26 22.76
N GLU A 138 -19.80 21.32 23.53
CA GLU A 138 -18.86 22.40 23.20
C GLU A 138 -17.40 21.93 23.17
N LYS A 139 -17.10 20.79 23.81
CA LYS A 139 -15.79 20.14 23.81
C LYS A 139 -15.65 19.09 22.69
N GLU A 140 -16.68 18.86 21.89
CA GLU A 140 -16.63 17.92 20.75
C GLU A 140 -15.79 18.50 19.60
N GLY A 141 -15.12 17.62 18.85
CA GLY A 141 -14.32 17.99 17.70
C GLY A 141 -13.20 18.98 18.01
N ALA A 142 -13.14 20.09 17.27
CA ALA A 142 -12.15 21.15 17.45
C ALA A 142 -12.54 22.19 18.53
N GLY A 143 -13.65 21.96 19.27
CA GLY A 143 -14.16 22.86 20.30
C GLY A 143 -14.94 24.05 19.76
N GLN A 144 -15.70 24.71 20.63
CA GLN A 144 -16.58 25.85 20.28
C GLN A 144 -15.86 27.05 19.63
N ASP A 145 -14.57 27.24 19.89
CA ASP A 145 -13.78 28.35 19.34
C ASP A 145 -13.34 28.08 17.90
N SER A 146 -13.50 26.84 17.42
CA SER A 146 -13.22 26.49 16.04
C SER A 146 -14.26 27.10 15.11
N PRO A 147 -13.86 27.70 13.97
CA PRO A 147 -14.80 28.14 12.94
C PRO A 147 -15.59 26.98 12.30
N PHE A 148 -15.22 25.73 12.61
CA PHE A 148 -15.85 24.52 12.11
C PHE A 148 -16.69 23.78 13.15
N PHE A 149 -16.86 24.30 14.37
CA PHE A 149 -17.68 23.68 15.41
C PHE A 149 -19.08 23.29 14.85
N PRO A 150 -19.60 22.07 15.13
CA PRO A 150 -19.08 21.01 16.02
C PRO A 150 -18.16 19.99 15.33
N SER A 151 -17.65 20.28 14.13
CA SER A 151 -16.79 19.37 13.37
C SER A 151 -15.37 19.29 13.95
N SER A 152 -14.77 18.09 13.88
CA SER A 152 -13.33 17.88 14.11
C SER A 152 -12.48 18.27 12.89
N ALA A 153 -13.11 18.63 11.76
CA ALA A 153 -12.39 19.08 10.58
C ALA A 153 -11.76 20.45 10.84
N ASN A 154 -10.54 20.63 10.34
CA ASN A 154 -9.84 21.90 10.42
C ASN A 154 -9.00 22.14 9.17
N THR A 155 -8.56 23.38 8.98
CA THR A 155 -7.62 23.75 7.91
C THR A 155 -6.21 23.82 8.46
N ASN A 156 -5.21 23.82 7.58
CA ASN A 156 -3.81 23.99 7.97
C ASN A 156 -3.52 25.37 8.62
N VAL A 157 -4.46 26.31 8.55
CA VAL A 157 -4.37 27.66 9.14
C VAL A 157 -5.38 27.90 10.26
N ASN A 158 -6.15 26.88 10.67
CA ASN A 158 -7.21 27.00 11.68
C ASN A 158 -8.27 28.08 11.38
N GLY A 159 -8.52 28.35 10.09
CA GLY A 159 -9.44 29.38 9.62
C GLY A 159 -10.31 28.90 8.45
N ILE A 160 -11.34 29.66 8.09
CA ILE A 160 -12.21 29.35 6.95
C ILE A 160 -11.47 29.49 5.61
N ILE A 161 -11.78 28.59 4.67
CA ILE A 161 -11.27 28.68 3.30
C ILE A 161 -12.22 29.60 2.51
N PRO A 162 -11.72 30.66 1.87
CA PRO A 162 -12.55 31.52 1.02
C PRO A 162 -13.25 30.71 -0.08
N ALA A 163 -14.54 30.98 -0.33
CA ALA A 163 -15.32 30.20 -1.30
C ALA A 163 -14.74 30.25 -2.73
N ASN A 164 -14.08 31.35 -3.10
CA ASN A 164 -13.41 31.52 -4.39
C ASN A 164 -12.09 30.75 -4.53
N PHE A 165 -11.55 30.17 -3.45
CA PHE A 165 -10.40 29.28 -3.50
C PHE A 165 -10.75 27.95 -4.18
N PHE A 166 -11.98 27.46 -3.94
CA PHE A 166 -12.45 26.24 -4.59
C PHE A 166 -12.80 26.54 -6.05
N MET A 167 -12.13 25.82 -6.95
CA MET A 167 -12.41 25.92 -8.38
C MET A 167 -13.89 25.63 -8.65
N THR A 168 -14.52 26.48 -9.47
CA THR A 168 -15.89 26.23 -9.92
C THR A 168 -15.88 25.13 -10.98
N SER A 169 -16.95 24.32 -11.05
CA SER A 169 -17.08 23.25 -12.06
C SER A 169 -16.90 23.77 -13.50
N ALA A 170 -17.19 25.06 -13.74
CA ALA A 170 -16.98 25.73 -15.04
C ALA A 170 -15.51 25.75 -15.48
N SER A 171 -14.55 25.78 -14.55
CA SER A 171 -13.13 25.72 -14.89
C SER A 171 -12.73 24.39 -15.55
N CYS A 172 -13.44 23.30 -15.21
CA CYS A 172 -13.27 21.97 -15.80
C CYS A 172 -13.82 21.92 -17.23
N ALA A 173 -14.85 22.71 -17.55
CA ALA A 173 -15.47 22.78 -18.88
C ALA A 173 -14.48 23.22 -19.98
N ARG A 174 -13.38 23.89 -19.60
CA ARG A 174 -12.30 24.28 -20.53
C ARG A 174 -11.64 23.09 -21.20
N CYS A 175 -11.51 21.96 -20.50
CA CYS A 175 -10.91 20.73 -21.02
C CYS A 175 -11.94 19.59 -21.18
N HIS A 176 -13.07 19.65 -20.46
CA HIS A 176 -14.07 18.58 -20.39
C HIS A 176 -15.49 19.10 -20.67
N LYS A 177 -15.68 19.76 -21.81
CA LYS A 177 -16.95 20.38 -22.22
C LYS A 177 -18.13 19.40 -22.15
N ASP A 178 -18.01 18.24 -22.79
CA ASP A 178 -19.14 17.31 -22.95
C ASP A 178 -19.63 16.76 -21.59
N ILE A 179 -18.70 16.35 -20.73
CA ILE A 179 -19.02 15.85 -19.39
C ILE A 179 -19.59 16.98 -18.53
N TYR A 180 -19.04 18.19 -18.65
CA TYR A 180 -19.56 19.36 -17.95
C TYR A 180 -21.01 19.66 -18.37
N ASP A 181 -21.32 19.68 -19.66
CA ASP A 181 -22.67 19.97 -20.15
C ASP A 181 -23.67 18.91 -19.69
N GLN A 182 -23.27 17.63 -19.70
CA GLN A 182 -24.09 16.53 -19.16
C GLN A 182 -24.34 16.70 -17.65
N TRP A 183 -23.30 16.98 -16.87
CA TRP A 183 -23.43 17.24 -15.44
C TRP A 183 -24.34 18.45 -15.17
N ASN A 184 -24.13 19.55 -15.89
CA ASN A 184 -24.84 20.81 -15.72
C ASN A 184 -26.33 20.69 -16.10
N ALA A 185 -26.67 19.84 -17.06
CA ALA A 185 -28.06 19.54 -17.41
C ALA A 185 -28.75 18.59 -16.40
N SER A 186 -27.99 17.92 -15.53
CA SER A 186 -28.52 16.93 -14.58
C SER A 186 -28.89 17.55 -13.23
N ALA A 187 -29.69 16.85 -12.43
CA ALA A 187 -29.99 17.25 -11.06
C ALA A 187 -28.74 17.27 -10.15
N HIS A 188 -27.66 16.57 -10.51
CA HIS A 188 -26.43 16.53 -9.72
C HIS A 188 -25.67 17.86 -9.68
N HIS A 189 -25.93 18.79 -10.61
CA HIS A 189 -25.34 20.11 -10.51
C HIS A 189 -25.92 20.90 -9.33
N PHE A 190 -27.13 20.55 -8.86
CA PHE A 190 -27.72 21.07 -7.62
C PHE A 190 -27.18 20.32 -6.38
N SER A 191 -25.86 20.41 -6.14
CA SER A 191 -25.19 19.86 -4.96
C SER A 191 -25.25 20.78 -3.73
N SER A 192 -25.82 20.28 -2.63
CA SER A 192 -25.80 20.94 -1.33
C SER A 192 -26.29 22.39 -1.36
N PHE A 193 -25.41 23.39 -1.37
CA PHE A 193 -25.74 24.80 -1.11
C PHE A 193 -26.39 25.55 -2.29
N ASN A 194 -26.41 24.98 -3.49
CA ASN A 194 -27.17 25.51 -4.63
C ASN A 194 -28.51 24.76 -4.84
N ASN A 195 -28.85 23.80 -3.98
CA ASN A 195 -30.13 23.09 -3.97
C ASN A 195 -31.10 23.77 -3.00
N GLN A 196 -32.27 24.18 -3.49
CA GLN A 196 -33.25 24.90 -2.66
C GLN A 196 -33.83 24.04 -1.54
N TRP A 197 -33.99 22.73 -1.73
CA TRP A 197 -34.48 21.82 -0.69
C TRP A 197 -33.47 21.68 0.44
N TYR A 198 -32.21 21.44 0.08
CA TYR A 198 -31.13 21.36 1.06
C TYR A 198 -30.96 22.69 1.80
N ARG A 199 -31.00 23.81 1.07
CA ARG A 199 -31.01 25.15 1.67
C ARG A 199 -32.14 25.29 2.69
N LYS A 200 -33.35 24.85 2.37
CA LYS A 200 -34.47 24.97 3.31
C LYS A 200 -34.29 24.12 4.56
N SER A 201 -33.67 22.94 4.44
CA SER A 201 -33.29 22.13 5.60
C SER A 201 -32.27 22.84 6.50
N ILE A 202 -31.28 23.52 5.91
CA ILE A 202 -30.30 24.33 6.67
C ILE A 202 -30.98 25.54 7.32
N GLU A 203 -31.80 26.30 6.59
CA GLU A 203 -32.54 27.44 7.13
C GLU A 203 -33.44 27.01 8.29
N TYR A 204 -34.15 25.89 8.17
CA TYR A 204 -34.99 25.36 9.24
C TYR A 204 -34.16 24.95 10.46
N MET A 205 -33.03 24.27 10.26
CA MET A 205 -32.13 23.92 11.37
C MET A 205 -31.60 25.18 12.08
N GLN A 206 -31.22 26.20 11.31
CA GLN A 206 -30.77 27.49 11.83
C GLN A 206 -31.85 28.23 12.61
N ASP A 207 -33.11 28.15 12.18
CA ASP A 207 -34.25 28.78 12.85
C ASP A 207 -34.60 28.08 14.18
N VAL A 208 -34.64 26.73 14.18
CA VAL A 208 -35.03 25.93 15.35
C VAL A 208 -33.92 25.84 16.40
N VAL A 209 -32.68 25.65 15.98
CA VAL A 209 -31.53 25.47 16.89
C VAL A 209 -30.83 26.80 17.20
N GLY A 210 -31.00 27.80 16.33
CA GLY A 210 -30.30 29.08 16.38
C GLY A 210 -28.91 29.02 15.73
N THR A 211 -28.48 30.11 15.10
CA THR A 211 -27.08 30.28 14.68
C THR A 211 -26.32 31.03 15.74
N LYS A 212 -25.55 30.33 16.58
CA LYS A 212 -24.46 30.99 17.30
C LYS A 212 -23.33 31.20 16.31
N ARG A 213 -23.19 32.43 15.81
CA ARG A 213 -21.93 32.83 15.17
C ARG A 213 -20.91 33.06 16.29
N PRO A 214 -19.68 32.53 16.18
CA PRO A 214 -18.59 32.96 17.06
C PRO A 214 -18.35 34.46 16.89
#